data_AF-A0A822GAP1-F1
#
_entry.id   AF-A0A822GAP1-F1
#
_cell.length_a   1.000
_cell.length_b   1.000
_cell.length_c   1.000
_cell.angle_alpha   90.00
_cell.angle_beta   90.00
_cell.angle_gamma   90.00
#
_symmetry.space_group_name_H-M   'P 1'
#
loop_
_entity.id
_entity.type
_entity.pdbx_description
1 polymer ?
#
loop_
_entity_poly.entity_id
_entity_poly.type
_entity_poly.pdbx_seq_one_letter_code
_entity_poly.pdbx_strand_id
1 'polypeptide(L)' 'MSNNTSPSIQTLPVEILHRIFDSLDAQTILFSIRPVCRLFRAMVNTYDR' A
#
# COMPACT_ATOMS: atom_id res chain seq x y z
N MET A 1 -15.98 -19.68 18.46
CA MET A 1 -15.85 -19.24 17.05
C MET A 1 -14.53 -18.52 16.94
N SER A 2 -13.51 -19.14 16.34
CA SER A 2 -12.25 -18.43 16.08
C SER A 2 -12.48 -17.50 14.90
N ASN A 3 -12.37 -16.19 15.13
CA ASN A 3 -12.52 -15.19 14.07
C ASN A 3 -11.35 -15.38 13.10
N ASN A 4 -11.64 -16.00 11.95
CA ASN A 4 -10.68 -16.20 10.87
C ASN A 4 -10.50 -14.87 10.11
N THR A 5 -10.02 -13.83 10.80
CA THR A 5 -9.63 -12.58 10.15
C THR A 5 -8.35 -12.84 9.38
N SER A 6 -8.50 -13.18 8.11
CA SER A 6 -7.39 -13.27 7.17
C SER A 6 -6.64 -11.94 7.18
N PRO A 7 -5.29 -11.96 7.26
CA PRO A 7 -4.52 -10.72 7.21
C PRO A 7 -4.84 -9.98 5.91
N SER A 8 -5.17 -8.70 6.04
CA SER A 8 -5.56 -7.84 4.92
C SER A 8 -4.65 -6.64 4.83
N ILE A 9 -4.29 -6.28 3.60
CA ILE A 9 -3.50 -5.06 3.34
C ILE A 9 -4.27 -3.79 3.72
N GLN A 10 -5.61 -3.87 3.77
CA GLN A 10 -6.48 -2.75 4.11
C GLN A 10 -6.48 -2.44 5.61
N THR A 11 -6.05 -3.40 6.44
CA THR A 11 -5.98 -3.24 7.89
C THR A 11 -4.58 -2.82 8.36
N LEU A 12 -3.63 -2.63 7.43
CA LEU A 12 -2.30 -2.14 7.76
C LEU A 12 -2.34 -0.62 8.03
N PRO A 13 -1.61 -0.13 9.04
CA PRO A 13 -1.36 1.29 9.20
C PRO A 13 -0.65 1.88 7.97
N VAL A 14 -0.94 3.13 7.64
CA VAL A 14 -0.40 3.82 6.46
C VAL A 14 1.13 3.91 6.49
N GLU A 15 1.71 4.07 7.68
CA GLU A 15 3.15 4.18 7.90
C GLU A 15 3.88 2.89 7.47
N ILE A 16 3.22 1.73 7.62
CA ILE A 16 3.79 0.45 7.19
C ILE A 16 3.76 0.36 5.66
N LEU A 17 2.70 0.85 5.01
CA LEU A 17 2.62 0.90 3.56
C LEU A 17 3.67 1.87 2.97
N HIS A 18 3.90 3.03 3.60
CA HIS A 18 4.96 3.94 3.19
C HIS A 18 6.35 3.31 3.30
N ARG A 19 6.65 2.57 4.38
CA ARG A 19 7.92 1.83 4.50
C ARG A 19 8.11 0.78 3.42
N ILE A 20 7.04 0.15 2.96
CA ILE A 20 7.10 -0.76 1.80
C ILE A 20 7.44 0.06 0.54
N PHE A 21 6.81 1.21 0.34
CA PHE A 21 7.10 2.08 -0.80
C PHE A 21 8.53 2.63 -0.79
N ASP A 22 9.13 2.89 0.38
CA ASP A 22 10.53 3.31 0.51
C ASP A 22 11.51 2.28 -0.07
N SER A 23 11.15 0.99 -0.05
CA SER A 23 11.96 -0.09 -0.61
C SER A 23 11.82 -0.28 -2.12
N LEU A 24 10.95 0.51 -2.77
CA LEU A 24 10.64 0.43 -4.20
C LEU A 24 11.16 1.68 -4.93
N ASP A 25 11.45 1.54 -6.21
CA ASP A 25 11.74 2.69 -7.07
C ASP A 25 10.44 3.41 -7.51
N ALA A 26 10.58 4.67 -7.93
CA ALA A 26 9.45 5.50 -8.32
C ALA A 26 8.65 4.93 -9.51
N GLN A 27 9.30 4.26 -10.48
CA GLN A 27 8.58 3.64 -11.59
C GLN A 27 7.70 2.50 -11.09
N THR A 28 8.23 1.62 -10.24
CA THR A 28 7.44 0.53 -9.65
C THR A 28 6.24 1.07 -8.88
N ILE A 29 6.41 2.13 -8.09
CA ILE A 29 5.30 2.75 -7.34
C ILE A 29 4.22 3.30 -8.29
N LEU A 30 4.62 4.05 -9.32
CA LEU A 30 3.68 4.75 -10.20
C LEU A 30 2.99 3.83 -11.21
N PHE A 31 3.72 2.84 -11.75
CA PHE A 31 3.23 2.01 -12.86
C PHE A 31 2.80 0.62 -12.43
N SER A 32 3.34 0.08 -11.33
CA SER A 32 2.98 -1.27 -10.85
C SER A 32 2.07 -1.24 -9.63
N ILE A 33 2.27 -0.33 -8.67
CA ILE A 33 1.49 -0.30 -7.41
C ILE A 33 0.22 0.54 -7.54
N ARG A 34 0.34 1.78 -8.03
CA ARG A 34 -0.77 2.74 -8.14
C ARG A 34 -2.01 2.20 -8.86
N PRO A 35 -1.93 1.43 -9.96
CA PRO A 35 -3.12 0.97 -10.67
C PRO A 35 -3.80 -0.27 -10.06
N VAL A 36 -3.21 -0.94 -9.07
CA VAL A 36 -3.70 -2.23 -8.55
C VAL A 36 -5.06 -2.11 -7.88
N CYS A 37 -5.22 -1.15 -6.97
CA CYS A 37 -6.46 -0.98 -6.23
C CYS A 37 -6.66 0.46 -5.76
N ARG A 38 -7.89 0.79 -5.36
CA ARG A 38 -8.25 2.15 -4.90
C ARG A 38 -7.44 2.58 -3.68
N LEU A 39 -7.15 1.66 -2.76
CA LEU A 39 -6.33 1.94 -1.58
C LEU A 39 -4.91 2.35 -1.98
N PHE A 40 -4.23 1.56 -2.79
CA PHE A 40 -2.87 1.89 -3.25
C PHE A 40 -2.83 3.15 -4.08
N ARG A 41 -3.83 3.39 -4.93
CA ARG A 41 -3.95 4.66 -5.65
C ARG A 41 -4.02 5.85 -4.69
N ALA A 42 -4.82 5.75 -3.63
CA ALA A 42 -4.94 6.81 -2.62
C ALA A 42 -3.62 7.01 -1.87
N MET A 43 -2.99 5.94 -1.39
CA MET A 43 -1.71 6.02 -0.66
C MET A 43 -0.60 6.60 -1.52
N VAL A 44 -0.46 6.15 -2.77
CA VAL A 44 0.56 6.68 -3.70
C VAL A 44 0.32 8.16 -4.01
N ASN A 45 -0.93 8.63 -4.05
CA ASN A 45 -1.22 10.05 -4.27
C ASN A 45 -0.86 10.94 -3.07
N THR A 46 -0.78 10.37 -1.86
CA THR A 46 -0.39 11.10 -0.63
C THR A 46 1.04 10.79 -0.19
N TYR A 47 1.74 9.93 -0.94
CA TYR A 47 3.11 9.53 -0.68
C TYR A 47 4.04 10.59 -1.26
N ASP A 48 4.71 11.33 -0.37
CA ASP A 48 5.64 12.39 -0.72
C ASP A 48 7.06 11.87 -0.58
N ARG A 49 7.75 11.71 -1.71
CA ARG A 49 9.15 11.27 -1.80
C ARG A 49 9.89 12.08 -2.83
#